data_AF-A0A9D7HZS6-F1
#
_entry.id   AF-A0A9D7HZS6-F1
#
_cell.length_a   1.000
_cell.length_b   1.000
_cell.length_c   1.000
_cell.angle_alpha   90.00
_cell.angle_beta   90.00
_cell.angle_gamma   90.00
#
_symmetry.space_group_name_H-M   'P 1'
#
loop_
_entity.id
_entity.type
_entity.pdbx_description
1 polymer ?
#
loop_
_entity_poly.entity_id
_entity_poly.type
_entity_poly.pdbx_seq_one_letter_code
_entity_poly.pdbx_strand_id
1 'polypeptide(L)'
;MKQIAIFITLLLPIYSFAQHDQHADDSKKSNHNHLAHMQAGRAQIFYIHNLPAPKLMSGIGNSDMKIESKSEKTKAYFNQGVSLLHDFWDFEAYRAFKEAIKNDSNAIMPYWGLLQTLGPDEDSIYKHNKITAVAQLKKLLPKANEREKLYAEIGILKDSLKEASFPEVIKKLELIVHKFPDDIDAKLFLALNKMSGFDTDMNPMEGQMYSEFLLKDVQRAAPNNHGFHHYWIHLMEHCCPERALASADILTSLAPLSGHIVHMPGHIYNRVGDYKRAHDAFVASVKTDSAYMKNEGVEEVDNWNYIHNINYLINNCVHDGRHNEGLYYAERLKNMPINKLRKKVYDGRFFNQGVMAPGKMEMAFGNWDKAAEQFEAIKDKDSVFSYKNIEFKSALICFVKGMAALDKNNVALALKYSSDLDALLWRNHKQTGQDSTLNEGYQNTINTASLELQGCIASHQGNYDMALKMLEKAHKNELDLGYGEPPLYARPVAISIGTAQIKAGKYDEAVKTYNELLQRFPKSALIYHCLQQLYIKKGDAEKVKEYTALLQAATKYADAGFYKNQ
;
A
#
# COMPACT_ATOMS: atom_id res chain seq x y z
N MET A 1 57.51 -18.47 -36.82
CA MET A 1 56.47 -17.49 -36.43
C MET A 1 55.12 -18.19 -36.39
N LYS A 2 54.57 -18.44 -35.21
CA LYS A 2 53.13 -18.62 -34.95
C LYS A 2 52.94 -18.51 -33.43
N GLN A 3 52.34 -17.40 -33.02
CA GLN A 3 52.05 -17.05 -31.63
C GLN A 3 51.01 -18.02 -31.05
N ILE A 4 51.28 -18.52 -29.85
CA ILE A 4 50.29 -19.23 -29.02
C ILE A 4 49.62 -18.15 -28.17
N ALA A 5 48.37 -17.82 -28.49
CA ALA A 5 47.52 -16.98 -27.67
C ALA A 5 46.86 -17.85 -26.58
N ILE A 6 47.22 -17.59 -25.32
CA ILE A 6 46.58 -18.17 -24.15
C ILE A 6 45.31 -17.37 -23.88
N PHE A 7 44.15 -17.96 -24.18
CA PHE A 7 42.85 -17.42 -23.74
C PHE A 7 42.65 -17.78 -22.27
N ILE A 8 42.79 -16.78 -21.40
CA ILE A 8 42.36 -16.87 -19.99
C ILE A 8 40.86 -16.61 -19.98
N THR A 9 40.06 -17.65 -19.84
CA THR A 9 38.62 -17.56 -19.59
C THR A 9 38.42 -17.11 -18.14
N LEU A 10 38.27 -15.80 -17.94
CA LEU A 10 37.75 -15.23 -16.69
C LEU A 10 36.28 -15.64 -16.55
N LEU A 11 36.02 -16.67 -15.74
CA LEU A 11 34.69 -16.99 -15.22
C LEU A 11 34.28 -15.86 -14.27
N LEU A 12 33.59 -14.86 -14.81
CA LEU A 12 32.81 -13.91 -14.01
C LEU A 12 31.62 -14.67 -13.41
N PRO A 13 31.40 -14.65 -12.09
CA PRO A 13 30.18 -15.18 -11.51
C PRO A 13 29.02 -14.32 -11.99
N ILE A 14 28.08 -14.94 -12.70
CA ILE A 14 26.78 -14.37 -13.05
C ILE A 14 26.03 -14.19 -11.73
N TYR A 15 26.04 -12.97 -11.18
CA TYR A 15 25.14 -12.60 -10.11
C TYR A 15 23.73 -12.52 -10.68
N SER A 16 22.92 -13.52 -10.35
CA SER A 16 21.47 -13.43 -10.47
C SER A 16 20.99 -12.32 -9.52
N PHE A 17 20.58 -11.20 -10.10
CA PHE A 17 19.93 -10.12 -9.38
C PHE A 17 18.47 -10.50 -9.16
N ALA A 18 18.13 -10.96 -7.94
CA ALA A 18 16.74 -11.07 -7.52
C ALA A 18 16.24 -9.67 -7.13
N GLN A 19 15.58 -8.99 -8.04
CA GLN A 19 14.69 -7.88 -7.72
C GLN A 19 13.46 -8.49 -7.05
N HIS A 20 13.08 -8.01 -5.86
CA HIS A 20 11.79 -8.34 -5.26
C HIS A 20 10.68 -7.72 -6.11
N ASP A 21 10.32 -8.41 -7.18
CA ASP A 21 9.05 -8.21 -7.86
C ASP A 21 7.94 -8.51 -6.84
N GLN A 22 6.89 -7.69 -6.88
CA GLN A 22 5.65 -8.01 -6.19
C GLN A 22 5.15 -9.33 -6.78
N HIS A 23 5.46 -10.44 -6.11
CA HIS A 23 4.93 -11.75 -6.45
C HIS A 23 3.43 -11.71 -6.15
N ALA A 24 2.66 -11.28 -7.14
CA ALA A 24 1.33 -11.80 -7.33
C ALA A 24 1.50 -13.30 -7.59
N ASP A 25 0.93 -14.10 -6.71
CA ASP A 25 0.99 -15.56 -6.73
C ASP A 25 0.59 -16.10 -8.11
N ASP A 26 1.46 -16.92 -8.73
CA ASP A 26 1.36 -17.53 -10.08
C ASP A 26 0.22 -18.57 -10.20
N SER A 27 -0.74 -18.58 -9.27
CA SER A 27 -1.95 -19.39 -9.38
C SER A 27 -3.03 -18.59 -10.13
N LYS A 28 -3.78 -19.27 -11.01
CA LYS A 28 -4.82 -18.68 -11.90
C LYS A 28 -6.05 -18.07 -11.18
N LYS A 29 -5.88 -17.56 -9.96
CA LYS A 29 -6.77 -16.63 -9.27
C LYS A 29 -5.86 -15.58 -8.63
N SER A 30 -5.98 -14.33 -9.05
CA SER A 30 -5.34 -13.17 -8.41
C SER A 30 -5.82 -13.08 -6.95
N ASN A 31 -5.16 -13.82 -6.05
CA ASN A 31 -5.46 -13.84 -4.63
C ASN A 31 -4.44 -12.95 -3.94
N HIS A 32 -4.85 -11.73 -3.60
CA HIS A 32 -4.02 -10.77 -2.88
C HIS A 32 -3.68 -11.31 -1.48
N ASN A 33 -2.45 -11.77 -1.26
CA ASN A 33 -1.97 -12.11 0.07
C ASN A 33 -1.78 -10.82 0.89
N HIS A 34 -2.70 -10.59 1.84
CA HIS A 34 -2.74 -9.35 2.63
C HIS A 34 -1.46 -9.11 3.44
N LEU A 35 -0.86 -10.16 4.00
CA LEU A 35 0.43 -10.07 4.68
C LEU A 35 1.58 -9.66 3.74
N ALA A 36 1.64 -10.25 2.55
CA ALA A 36 2.67 -9.93 1.57
C ALA A 36 2.62 -8.45 1.16
N HIS A 37 1.40 -7.91 1.00
CA HIS A 37 1.19 -6.49 0.73
C HIS A 37 1.75 -5.59 1.84
N MET A 38 1.40 -5.88 3.10
CA MET A 38 1.88 -5.12 4.28
C MET A 38 3.42 -5.15 4.38
N GLN A 39 4.05 -6.28 4.04
CA GLN A 39 5.51 -6.45 4.13
C GLN A 39 6.28 -5.78 2.98
N ALA A 40 5.72 -5.76 1.76
CA ALA A 40 6.41 -5.27 0.57
C ALA A 40 6.86 -3.80 0.70
N GLY A 41 6.04 -2.95 1.32
CA GLY A 41 6.40 -1.54 1.53
C GLY A 41 7.53 -1.33 2.53
N ARG A 42 7.52 -2.12 3.60
CA ARG A 42 8.48 -2.05 4.70
C ARG A 42 9.88 -2.53 4.29
N ALA A 43 9.95 -3.49 3.37
CA ALA A 43 11.20 -4.05 2.86
C ALA A 43 11.99 -3.13 1.89
N GLN A 44 11.41 -2.03 1.43
CA GLN A 44 12.02 -1.17 0.38
C GLN A 44 12.90 -0.02 0.92
N ILE A 45 13.05 0.11 2.25
CA ILE A 45 13.64 1.29 2.88
C ILE A 45 15.11 1.06 3.20
N PHE A 46 16.00 1.83 2.58
CA PHE A 46 17.41 1.82 2.96
C PHE A 46 17.60 2.46 4.33
N TYR A 47 18.28 1.75 5.23
CA TYR A 47 18.48 2.23 6.58
C TYR A 47 19.58 3.28 6.65
N ILE A 48 19.36 4.28 7.50
CA ILE A 48 20.35 5.30 7.81
C ILE A 48 21.20 4.78 8.99
N HIS A 49 22.48 4.53 8.76
CA HIS A 49 23.35 3.87 9.74
C HIS A 49 24.22 4.82 10.57
N ASN A 50 24.24 6.12 10.24
CA ASN A 50 25.07 7.14 10.90
C ASN A 50 24.30 8.06 11.87
N LEU A 51 23.09 7.66 12.27
CA LEU A 51 22.33 8.37 13.32
C LEU A 51 22.93 8.11 14.71
N PRO A 52 22.73 9.02 15.69
CA PRO A 52 23.04 8.75 17.08
C PRO A 52 22.24 7.53 17.61
N ALA A 53 22.63 7.03 18.79
CA ALA A 53 21.88 5.96 19.45
C ALA A 53 20.39 6.35 19.59
N PRO A 54 19.45 5.42 19.33
CA PRO A 54 18.03 5.72 19.48
C PRO A 54 17.72 6.10 20.92
N LYS A 55 16.78 7.02 21.11
CA LYS A 55 16.28 7.36 22.45
C LYS A 55 15.26 6.31 22.89
N LEU A 56 15.10 6.14 24.20
CA LEU A 56 13.93 5.44 24.72
C LEU A 56 12.69 6.29 24.45
N MET A 57 11.71 5.71 23.75
CA MET A 57 10.49 6.36 23.30
C MET A 57 9.33 5.97 24.22
N SER A 58 8.44 6.93 24.45
CA SER A 58 7.12 6.70 25.04
C SER A 58 6.04 6.92 23.97
N GLY A 59 4.84 6.37 24.17
CA GLY A 59 3.71 6.63 23.24
C GLY A 59 3.81 5.92 21.89
N ILE A 60 4.58 4.83 21.82
CA ILE A 60 4.73 3.93 20.67
C ILE A 60 4.10 2.56 20.96
N GLY A 61 3.06 2.55 21.79
CA GLY A 61 2.54 1.33 22.38
C GLY A 61 3.47 0.78 23.46
N ASN A 62 3.14 -0.43 23.94
CA ASN A 62 3.93 -1.15 24.92
C ASN A 62 3.87 -2.66 24.65
N SER A 63 5.05 -3.28 24.60
CA SER A 63 5.27 -4.72 24.76
C SER A 63 5.99 -4.96 26.09
N ASP A 64 5.69 -6.08 26.75
CA ASP A 64 6.34 -6.49 28.01
C ASP A 64 6.94 -7.90 27.88
N MET A 65 7.52 -8.16 26.71
CA MET A 65 8.09 -9.44 26.37
C MET A 65 9.33 -9.73 27.26
N LYS A 66 9.17 -10.63 28.23
CA LYS A 66 10.24 -10.97 29.19
C LYS A 66 11.43 -11.65 28.49
N ILE A 67 12.64 -11.21 28.84
CA ILE A 67 13.91 -11.78 28.35
C ILE A 67 14.92 -12.01 29.47
N GLU A 68 15.84 -12.96 29.27
CA GLU A 68 17.00 -13.18 30.12
C GLU A 68 18.11 -12.18 29.80
N SER A 69 18.16 -11.11 30.60
CA SER A 69 19.28 -10.19 30.65
C SER A 69 19.38 -9.57 32.04
N LYS A 70 20.60 -9.25 32.46
CA LYS A 70 20.84 -8.46 33.68
C LYS A 70 20.83 -6.96 33.42
N SER A 71 20.80 -6.55 32.16
CA SER A 71 20.82 -5.15 31.73
C SER A 71 19.40 -4.62 31.58
N GLU A 72 18.99 -3.73 32.47
CA GLU A 72 17.68 -3.05 32.36
C GLU A 72 17.58 -2.23 31.07
N LYS A 73 18.70 -1.68 30.59
CA LYS A 73 18.74 -1.01 29.28
C LYS A 73 18.46 -1.95 28.13
N THR A 74 19.00 -3.18 28.18
CA THR A 74 18.75 -4.19 27.15
C THR A 74 17.28 -4.59 27.13
N LYS A 75 16.65 -4.80 28.29
CA LYS A 75 15.21 -5.07 28.39
C LYS A 75 14.37 -3.93 27.83
N ALA A 76 14.69 -2.69 28.21
CA ALA A 76 13.95 -1.51 27.74
C ALA A 76 14.03 -1.33 26.22
N TYR A 77 15.23 -1.38 25.64
CA TYR A 77 15.39 -1.27 24.18
C TYR A 77 14.82 -2.48 23.43
N PHE A 78 14.86 -3.67 24.02
CA PHE A 78 14.22 -4.85 23.43
C PHE A 78 12.70 -4.67 23.36
N ASN A 79 12.04 -4.30 24.46
CA ASN A 79 10.60 -4.08 24.49
C ASN A 79 10.16 -2.91 23.59
N GLN A 80 10.97 -1.84 23.51
CA GLN A 80 10.77 -0.79 22.52
C GLN A 80 10.84 -1.34 21.10
N GLY A 81 11.85 -2.16 20.78
CA GLY A 81 11.98 -2.80 19.48
C GLY A 81 10.78 -3.68 19.13
N VAL A 82 10.26 -4.46 20.08
CA VAL A 82 9.06 -5.29 19.87
C VAL A 82 7.80 -4.43 19.66
N SER A 83 7.62 -3.36 20.43
CA SER A 83 6.51 -2.41 20.22
C SER A 83 6.58 -1.80 18.81
N LEU A 84 7.77 -1.38 18.38
CA LEU A 84 7.99 -0.82 17.05
C LEU A 84 7.79 -1.86 15.92
N LEU A 85 8.05 -3.16 16.16
CA LEU A 85 7.67 -4.21 15.22
C LEU A 85 6.16 -4.34 15.09
N HIS A 86 5.40 -4.22 16.19
CA HIS A 86 3.94 -4.19 16.17
C HIS A 86 3.39 -2.93 15.50
N ASP A 87 4.15 -1.84 15.47
CA ASP A 87 3.83 -0.59 14.77
C ASP A 87 4.22 -0.56 13.30
N PHE A 88 4.84 -1.64 12.78
CA PHE A 88 5.44 -1.69 11.45
C PHE A 88 6.49 -0.60 11.20
N TRP A 89 7.22 -0.24 12.26
CA TRP A 89 8.30 0.74 12.25
C TRP A 89 9.68 0.05 12.29
N ASP A 90 9.97 -0.75 11.26
CA ASP A 90 11.14 -1.63 11.21
C ASP A 90 12.48 -0.91 11.41
N PHE A 91 12.62 0.31 10.88
CA PHE A 91 13.86 1.08 11.00
C PHE A 91 14.21 1.42 12.46
N GLU A 92 13.25 1.94 13.23
CA GLU A 92 13.46 2.24 14.64
C GLU A 92 13.54 0.95 15.48
N ALA A 93 12.79 -0.10 15.11
CA ALA A 93 12.93 -1.40 15.75
C ALA A 93 14.36 -1.95 15.60
N TYR A 94 14.92 -1.88 14.39
CA TYR A 94 16.30 -2.28 14.10
C TYR A 94 17.31 -1.47 14.92
N ARG A 95 17.15 -0.14 15.01
CA ARG A 95 17.99 0.72 15.85
C ARG A 95 17.91 0.29 17.32
N ALA A 96 16.71 0.05 17.84
CA ALA A 96 16.48 -0.35 19.22
C ALA A 96 17.12 -1.72 19.54
N PHE A 97 16.95 -2.73 18.68
CA PHE A 97 17.60 -4.03 18.89
C PHE A 97 19.12 -3.95 18.86
N LYS A 98 19.70 -3.13 17.97
CA LYS A 98 21.16 -2.89 17.97
C LYS A 98 21.64 -2.27 19.28
N GLU A 99 20.91 -1.30 19.81
CA GLU A 99 21.27 -0.68 21.08
C GLU A 99 21.08 -1.67 22.25
N ALA A 100 20.06 -2.53 22.22
CA ALA A 100 19.88 -3.60 23.20
C ALA A 100 21.07 -4.58 23.20
N ILE A 101 21.51 -5.04 22.02
CA ILE A 101 22.69 -5.92 21.84
C ILE A 101 23.96 -5.27 22.38
N LYS A 102 24.14 -3.97 22.16
CA LYS A 102 25.30 -3.22 22.65
C LYS A 102 25.37 -3.17 24.18
N ASN A 103 24.22 -3.13 24.85
CA ASN A 103 24.15 -3.07 26.31
C ASN A 103 24.27 -4.46 26.98
N ASP A 104 23.94 -5.55 26.29
CA ASP A 104 24.20 -6.93 26.72
C ASP A 104 24.27 -7.87 25.50
N SER A 105 25.48 -8.22 25.09
CA SER A 105 25.71 -9.04 23.90
C SER A 105 25.45 -10.54 24.12
N ASN A 106 25.17 -10.97 25.35
CA ASN A 106 24.78 -12.34 25.67
C ASN A 106 23.26 -12.53 25.72
N ALA A 107 22.48 -11.45 25.71
CA ALA A 107 21.03 -11.53 25.60
C ALA A 107 20.66 -12.02 24.19
N ILE A 108 20.02 -13.19 24.09
CA ILE A 108 19.77 -13.84 22.80
C ILE A 108 18.62 -13.18 22.02
N MET A 109 17.60 -12.70 22.73
CA MET A 109 16.37 -12.18 22.15
C MET A 109 16.54 -10.90 21.30
N PRO A 110 17.39 -9.93 21.67
CA PRO A 110 17.72 -8.82 20.78
C PRO A 110 18.21 -9.21 19.38
N TYR A 111 18.97 -10.32 19.26
CA TYR A 111 19.39 -10.81 17.94
C TYR A 111 18.22 -11.41 17.14
N TRP A 112 17.28 -12.11 17.80
CA TRP A 112 16.05 -12.56 17.16
C TRP A 112 15.21 -11.37 16.67
N GLY A 113 15.06 -10.33 17.49
CA GLY A 113 14.32 -9.12 17.16
C GLY A 113 14.91 -8.41 15.93
N LEU A 114 16.23 -8.28 15.87
CA LEU A 114 16.93 -7.72 14.70
C LEU A 114 16.62 -8.51 13.42
N LEU A 115 16.46 -9.83 13.50
CA LEU A 115 16.10 -10.67 12.35
C LEU A 115 14.61 -10.59 11.97
N GLN A 116 13.75 -9.97 12.79
CA GLN A 116 12.34 -9.76 12.46
C GLN A 116 12.10 -8.45 11.70
N THR A 117 13.06 -7.53 11.67
CA THR A 117 12.91 -6.27 10.93
C THR A 117 12.97 -6.52 9.41
N LEU A 118 12.34 -5.64 8.63
CA LEU A 118 12.38 -5.68 7.16
C LEU A 118 13.25 -4.55 6.60
N GLY A 119 14.05 -4.84 5.58
CA GLY A 119 14.90 -3.88 4.89
C GLY A 119 15.48 -4.48 3.62
N PRO A 120 16.01 -3.65 2.71
CA PRO A 120 16.46 -4.09 1.39
C PRO A 120 17.75 -4.90 1.50
N ASP A 121 17.82 -6.02 0.78
CA ASP A 121 18.99 -6.90 0.76
C ASP A 121 20.25 -6.24 0.16
N GLU A 122 20.06 -5.16 -0.62
CA GLU A 122 21.18 -4.37 -1.15
C GLU A 122 21.79 -3.42 -0.12
N ASP A 123 21.15 -3.19 1.04
CA ASP A 123 21.79 -2.51 2.15
C ASP A 123 22.83 -3.43 2.79
N SER A 124 24.09 -3.22 2.41
CA SER A 124 25.21 -4.06 2.82
C SER A 124 25.45 -4.07 4.34
N ILE A 125 25.17 -2.97 5.03
CA ILE A 125 25.35 -2.87 6.49
C ILE A 125 24.22 -3.64 7.18
N TYR A 126 22.99 -3.45 6.74
CA TYR A 126 21.84 -4.20 7.25
C TYR A 126 22.03 -5.71 7.06
N LYS A 127 22.39 -6.13 5.84
CA LYS A 127 22.68 -7.53 5.51
C LYS A 127 23.80 -8.11 6.35
N HIS A 128 24.89 -7.38 6.53
CA HIS A 128 26.00 -7.81 7.39
C HIS A 128 25.56 -8.01 8.85
N ASN A 129 24.71 -7.12 9.38
CA ASN A 129 24.20 -7.25 10.75
C ASN A 129 23.28 -8.46 10.92
N LYS A 130 22.46 -8.81 9.92
CA LYS A 130 21.66 -10.04 9.94
C LYS A 130 22.53 -11.30 10.00
N ILE A 131 23.54 -11.39 9.14
CA ILE A 131 24.50 -12.50 9.12
C ILE A 131 25.20 -12.64 10.48
N THR A 132 25.66 -11.53 11.04
CA THR A 132 26.28 -11.51 12.38
C THR A 132 25.29 -11.96 13.46
N ALA A 133 24.04 -11.50 13.40
CA ALA A 133 23.01 -11.89 14.36
C ALA A 133 22.72 -13.40 14.32
N VAL A 134 22.65 -14.01 13.13
CA VAL A 134 22.48 -15.47 13.00
C VAL A 134 23.64 -16.24 13.60
N ALA A 135 24.87 -15.78 13.38
CA ALA A 135 26.05 -16.38 13.98
C ALA A 135 26.01 -16.30 15.52
N GLN A 136 25.59 -15.16 16.07
CA GLN A 136 25.43 -14.99 17.52
C GLN A 136 24.30 -15.84 18.09
N LEU A 137 23.14 -15.92 17.42
CA LEU A 137 22.04 -16.80 17.83
C LEU A 137 22.52 -18.26 17.93
N LYS A 138 23.20 -18.78 16.91
CA LYS A 138 23.75 -20.15 16.93
C LYS A 138 24.72 -20.38 18.09
N LYS A 139 25.53 -19.37 18.44
CA LYS A 139 26.49 -19.44 19.56
C LYS A 139 25.80 -19.41 20.93
N LEU A 140 24.74 -18.62 21.08
CA LEU A 140 24.03 -18.42 22.36
C LEU A 140 22.95 -19.49 22.61
N LEU A 141 22.44 -20.13 21.56
CA LEU A 141 21.36 -21.12 21.61
C LEU A 141 21.54 -22.21 22.69
N PRO A 142 22.74 -22.79 22.92
CA PRO A 142 22.92 -23.82 23.94
C PRO A 142 22.70 -23.34 25.39
N LYS A 143 22.69 -22.02 25.63
CA LYS A 143 22.54 -21.40 26.96
C LYS A 143 21.16 -20.77 27.17
N ALA A 144 20.36 -20.65 26.12
CA ALA A 144 19.05 -20.02 26.20
C ALA A 144 18.05 -20.90 26.96
N ASN A 145 17.11 -20.28 27.68
CA ASN A 145 15.96 -21.01 28.20
C ASN A 145 15.07 -21.53 27.06
N GLU A 146 14.12 -22.41 27.41
CA GLU A 146 13.27 -23.07 26.44
C GLU A 146 12.49 -22.10 25.54
N ARG A 147 11.94 -21.01 26.11
CA ARG A 147 11.16 -20.02 25.36
C ARG A 147 12.02 -19.25 24.37
N GLU A 148 13.12 -18.69 24.83
CA GLU A 148 14.03 -17.91 23.99
C GLU A 148 14.70 -18.76 22.92
N LYS A 149 14.95 -20.04 23.20
CA LYS A 149 15.46 -21.01 22.23
C LYS A 149 14.51 -21.15 21.03
N LEU A 150 13.20 -21.25 21.25
CA LEU A 150 12.22 -21.36 20.16
C LEU A 150 12.20 -20.09 19.28
N TYR A 151 12.27 -18.91 19.89
CA TYR A 151 12.39 -17.65 19.14
C TYR A 151 13.70 -17.56 18.35
N ALA A 152 14.84 -17.90 18.97
CA ALA A 152 16.12 -17.92 18.30
C ALA A 152 16.13 -18.87 17.09
N GLU A 153 15.52 -20.06 17.20
CA GLU A 153 15.34 -20.99 16.09
C GLU A 153 14.48 -20.40 14.96
N ILE A 154 13.42 -19.66 15.26
CA ILE A 154 12.63 -18.92 14.27
C ILE A 154 13.51 -17.90 13.53
N GLY A 155 14.33 -17.14 14.26
CA GLY A 155 15.25 -16.16 13.68
C GLY A 155 16.24 -16.80 12.69
N ILE A 156 16.84 -17.94 13.07
CA ILE A 156 17.78 -18.70 12.23
C ILE A 156 17.07 -19.25 10.98
N LEU A 157 15.84 -19.76 11.10
CA LEU A 157 15.07 -20.30 9.96
C LEU A 157 14.71 -19.22 8.94
N LYS A 158 14.29 -18.03 9.40
CA LYS A 158 13.92 -16.92 8.51
C LYS A 158 15.10 -16.40 7.69
N ASP A 159 16.30 -16.31 8.27
CA ASP A 159 17.50 -15.86 7.55
C ASP A 159 17.95 -16.84 6.46
N SER A 160 17.63 -18.13 6.58
CA SER A 160 17.94 -19.12 5.55
C SER A 160 17.14 -18.97 4.24
N LEU A 161 16.21 -18.00 4.19
CA LEU A 161 15.49 -17.47 3.01
C LEU A 161 15.25 -18.48 1.88
N LYS A 162 14.49 -19.53 2.21
CA LYS A 162 13.73 -20.31 1.24
C LYS A 162 12.27 -20.26 1.67
N GLU A 163 11.33 -20.02 0.75
CA GLU A 163 9.88 -20.08 1.02
C GLU A 163 9.48 -21.38 1.75
N ALA A 164 10.24 -22.46 1.51
CA ALA A 164 10.11 -23.75 2.19
C ALA A 164 10.25 -23.70 3.73
N SER A 165 10.84 -22.66 4.33
CA SER A 165 10.97 -22.56 5.79
C SER A 165 9.77 -21.93 6.48
N PHE A 166 8.87 -21.27 5.75
CA PHE A 166 7.72 -20.57 6.33
C PHE A 166 6.78 -21.51 7.10
N PRO A 167 6.42 -22.71 6.61
CA PRO A 167 5.60 -23.65 7.39
C PRO A 167 6.25 -24.05 8.73
N GLU A 168 7.58 -24.14 8.78
CA GLU A 168 8.30 -24.50 10.01
C GLU A 168 8.35 -23.32 11.00
N VAL A 169 8.49 -22.09 10.50
CA VAL A 169 8.36 -20.87 11.32
C VAL A 169 6.99 -20.81 12.00
N ILE A 170 5.92 -21.09 11.24
CA ILE A 170 4.55 -21.14 11.74
C ILE A 170 4.40 -22.19 12.84
N LYS A 171 4.88 -23.42 12.62
CA LYS A 171 4.83 -24.50 13.62
C LYS A 171 5.56 -24.11 14.91
N LYS A 172 6.69 -23.42 14.82
CA LYS A 172 7.42 -22.95 16.01
C LYS A 172 6.67 -21.86 16.77
N LEU A 173 6.02 -20.93 16.07
CA LEU A 173 5.15 -19.93 16.71
C LEU A 173 3.94 -20.61 17.38
N GLU A 174 3.30 -21.59 16.73
CA GLU A 174 2.24 -22.40 17.32
C GLU A 174 2.72 -23.15 18.57
N LEU A 175 3.96 -23.69 18.54
CA LEU A 175 4.58 -24.35 19.70
C LEU A 175 4.83 -23.37 20.86
N ILE A 176 5.28 -22.14 20.58
CA ILE A 176 5.45 -21.10 21.61
C ILE A 176 4.09 -20.78 22.23
N VAL A 177 3.06 -20.50 21.42
CA VAL A 177 1.71 -20.21 21.92
C VAL A 177 1.14 -21.36 22.74
N HIS A 178 1.42 -22.61 22.35
CA HIS A 178 0.98 -23.79 23.10
C HIS A 178 1.69 -23.94 24.45
N LYS A 179 3.02 -23.78 24.49
CA LYS A 179 3.84 -23.96 25.71
C LYS A 179 3.79 -22.75 26.65
N PHE A 180 3.59 -21.57 26.10
CA PHE A 180 3.60 -20.29 26.80
C PHE A 180 2.32 -19.52 26.43
N PRO A 181 1.13 -19.97 26.87
CA PRO A 181 -0.14 -19.39 26.46
C PRO A 181 -0.35 -17.95 26.95
N ASP A 182 0.43 -17.47 27.92
CA ASP A 182 0.37 -16.07 28.39
C ASP A 182 1.25 -15.12 27.55
N ASP A 183 1.94 -15.65 26.54
CA ASP A 183 2.79 -14.88 25.64
C ASP A 183 1.96 -14.11 24.60
N ILE A 184 1.61 -12.87 24.94
CA ILE A 184 0.80 -11.99 24.10
C ILE A 184 1.49 -11.70 22.77
N ASP A 185 2.79 -11.39 22.78
CA ASP A 185 3.54 -11.08 21.57
C ASP A 185 3.64 -12.31 20.64
N ALA A 186 3.81 -13.53 21.17
CA ALA A 186 3.75 -14.76 20.38
C ALA A 186 2.42 -14.90 19.63
N LYS A 187 1.29 -14.67 20.31
CA LYS A 187 -0.05 -14.74 19.71
C LYS A 187 -0.21 -13.70 18.62
N LEU A 188 0.25 -12.47 18.86
CA LEU A 188 0.21 -11.39 17.88
C LEU A 188 1.06 -11.72 16.65
N PHE A 189 2.30 -12.18 16.82
CA PHE A 189 3.14 -12.58 15.69
C PHE A 189 2.52 -13.75 14.92
N LEU A 190 1.98 -14.76 15.59
CA LEU A 190 1.30 -15.87 14.91
C LEU A 190 0.06 -15.40 14.16
N ALA A 191 -0.76 -14.54 14.77
CA ALA A 191 -1.94 -13.96 14.13
C ALA A 191 -1.57 -13.20 12.87
N LEU A 192 -0.53 -12.34 12.92
CA LEU A 192 -0.05 -11.62 11.75
C LEU A 192 0.43 -12.58 10.65
N ASN A 193 1.19 -13.63 10.99
CA ASN A 193 1.70 -14.59 10.00
C ASN A 193 0.60 -15.48 9.39
N LYS A 194 -0.56 -15.61 10.05
CA LYS A 194 -1.74 -16.35 9.55
C LYS A 194 -2.76 -15.44 8.84
N MET A 195 -2.56 -14.13 8.82
CA MET A 195 -3.49 -13.17 8.24
C MET A 195 -3.40 -13.17 6.71
N SER A 196 -4.19 -14.04 6.08
CA SER A 196 -4.17 -14.25 4.62
C SER A 196 -5.21 -13.44 3.86
N GLY A 197 -6.20 -12.86 4.55
CA GLY A 197 -7.24 -12.04 3.94
C GLY A 197 -8.40 -12.86 3.36
N PHE A 198 -9.00 -12.32 2.30
CA PHE A 198 -10.20 -12.87 1.65
C PHE A 198 -9.99 -12.96 0.14
N ASP A 199 -10.61 -13.94 -0.50
CA ASP A 199 -10.61 -14.06 -1.95
C ASP A 199 -11.59 -13.05 -2.62
N THR A 200 -11.68 -13.09 -3.95
CA THR A 200 -12.53 -12.19 -4.74
C THR A 200 -14.03 -12.36 -4.45
N ASP A 201 -14.44 -13.51 -3.91
CA ASP A 201 -15.81 -13.83 -3.54
C ASP A 201 -16.07 -13.55 -2.03
N MET A 202 -15.13 -12.87 -1.36
CA MET A 202 -15.16 -12.53 0.06
C MET A 202 -15.14 -13.74 1.01
N ASN A 203 -14.63 -14.88 0.57
CA ASN A 203 -14.40 -16.03 1.45
C ASN A 203 -13.04 -15.90 2.17
N PRO A 204 -12.95 -16.23 3.47
CA PRO A 204 -11.69 -16.17 4.20
C PRO A 204 -10.69 -17.17 3.63
N MET A 205 -9.48 -16.70 3.35
CA MET A 205 -8.38 -17.55 2.90
C MET A 205 -7.79 -18.37 4.06
N GLU A 206 -6.98 -19.40 3.73
CA GLU A 206 -6.37 -20.28 4.72
C GLU A 206 -5.57 -19.49 5.76
N GLY A 207 -5.88 -19.67 7.05
CA GLY A 207 -5.24 -18.96 8.16
C GLY A 207 -6.03 -17.75 8.68
N GLN A 208 -6.88 -17.12 7.87
CA GLN A 208 -7.59 -15.89 8.25
C GLN A 208 -8.45 -16.09 9.51
N MET A 209 -9.22 -17.17 9.58
CA MET A 209 -10.03 -17.49 10.76
C MET A 209 -9.18 -17.83 12.00
N TYR A 210 -7.99 -18.42 11.80
CA TYR A 210 -7.08 -18.71 12.91
C TYR A 210 -6.45 -17.42 13.46
N SER A 211 -6.09 -16.49 12.57
CA SER A 211 -5.68 -15.13 12.95
C SER A 211 -6.76 -14.44 13.78
N GLU A 212 -8.02 -14.48 13.33
CA GLU A 212 -9.15 -13.92 14.08
C GLU A 212 -9.30 -14.53 15.48
N PHE A 213 -9.19 -15.86 15.59
CA PHE A 213 -9.26 -16.56 16.88
C PHE A 213 -8.16 -16.09 17.85
N LEU A 214 -6.92 -15.99 17.37
CA LEU A 214 -5.78 -15.53 18.18
C LEU A 214 -5.95 -14.08 18.63
N LEU A 215 -6.41 -13.18 17.75
CA LEU A 215 -6.65 -11.79 18.10
C LEU A 215 -7.78 -11.64 19.13
N LYS A 216 -8.87 -12.41 19.03
CA LYS A 216 -9.92 -12.43 20.07
C LYS A 216 -9.40 -12.93 21.41
N ASP A 217 -8.44 -13.86 21.40
CA ASP A 217 -7.82 -14.31 22.63
C ASP A 217 -6.96 -13.22 23.27
N VAL A 218 -6.16 -12.51 22.47
CA VAL A 218 -5.40 -11.33 22.94
C VAL A 218 -6.34 -10.23 23.43
N GLN A 219 -7.45 -9.96 22.75
CA GLN A 219 -8.44 -8.97 23.17
C GLN A 219 -8.93 -9.22 24.61
N ARG A 220 -9.18 -10.49 24.97
CA ARG A 220 -9.64 -10.86 26.32
C ARG A 220 -8.55 -10.68 27.37
N ALA A 221 -7.31 -11.05 27.04
CA ALA A 221 -6.19 -11.02 27.98
C ALA A 221 -5.58 -9.61 28.14
N ALA A 222 -5.55 -8.82 27.07
CA ALA A 222 -4.90 -7.52 26.99
C ALA A 222 -5.72 -6.55 26.12
N PRO A 223 -6.91 -6.10 26.59
CA PRO A 223 -7.86 -5.32 25.80
C PRO A 223 -7.37 -3.92 25.39
N ASN A 224 -6.26 -3.43 25.94
CA ASN A 224 -5.63 -2.16 25.58
C ASN A 224 -4.27 -2.37 24.88
N ASN A 225 -4.01 -3.57 24.34
CA ASN A 225 -2.80 -3.83 23.57
C ASN A 225 -2.91 -3.19 22.18
N HIS A 226 -2.03 -2.22 21.90
CA HIS A 226 -1.98 -1.51 20.62
C HIS A 226 -1.79 -2.45 19.41
N GLY A 227 -0.92 -3.47 19.52
CA GLY A 227 -0.71 -4.48 18.47
C GLY A 227 -1.97 -5.29 18.16
N PHE A 228 -2.79 -5.61 19.16
CA PHE A 228 -4.10 -6.22 18.93
C PHE A 228 -5.01 -5.31 18.10
N HIS A 229 -5.19 -4.05 18.52
CA HIS A 229 -6.09 -3.13 17.82
C HIS A 229 -5.62 -2.85 16.39
N HIS A 230 -4.30 -2.70 16.21
CA HIS A 230 -3.70 -2.57 14.90
C HIS A 230 -4.01 -3.78 14.02
N TYR A 231 -3.72 -5.00 14.48
CA TYR A 231 -3.93 -6.19 13.66
C TYR A 231 -5.42 -6.50 13.45
N TRP A 232 -6.28 -6.10 14.38
CA TRP A 232 -7.73 -6.22 14.22
C TRP A 232 -8.28 -5.31 13.11
N ILE A 233 -7.71 -4.11 12.94
CA ILE A 233 -8.05 -3.22 11.82
C ILE A 233 -7.70 -3.92 10.50
N HIS A 234 -6.45 -4.35 10.32
CA HIS A 234 -6.01 -5.03 9.11
C HIS A 234 -6.83 -6.30 8.80
N LEU A 235 -7.15 -7.09 9.83
CA LEU A 235 -7.96 -8.29 9.66
C LEU A 235 -9.36 -7.99 9.10
N MET A 236 -9.94 -6.83 9.43
CA MET A 236 -11.36 -6.52 9.20
C MET A 236 -11.62 -5.54 8.06
N GLU A 237 -10.64 -4.70 7.68
CA GLU A 237 -10.84 -3.57 6.76
C GLU A 237 -11.38 -3.96 5.38
N HIS A 238 -10.99 -5.14 4.90
CA HIS A 238 -11.43 -5.64 3.60
C HIS A 238 -12.87 -6.20 3.64
N CYS A 239 -13.22 -7.05 4.61
CA CYS A 239 -14.53 -7.73 4.67
C CYS A 239 -15.65 -6.94 5.33
N CYS A 240 -15.31 -6.30 6.44
CA CYS A 240 -16.26 -6.04 7.50
C CYS A 240 -15.74 -4.95 8.45
N PRO A 241 -15.42 -3.77 7.89
CA PRO A 241 -14.74 -2.68 8.59
C PRO A 241 -15.50 -2.19 9.84
N GLU A 242 -16.83 -2.29 9.86
CA GLU A 242 -17.66 -1.88 10.99
C GLU A 242 -17.30 -2.61 12.29
N ARG A 243 -16.80 -3.86 12.18
CA ARG A 243 -16.37 -4.68 13.32
C ARG A 243 -15.08 -4.17 13.97
N ALA A 244 -14.35 -3.26 13.33
CA ALA A 244 -13.11 -2.69 13.82
C ALA A 244 -13.24 -1.22 14.26
N LEU A 245 -14.44 -0.62 14.22
CA LEU A 245 -14.66 0.77 14.64
C LEU A 245 -14.19 1.03 16.07
N ALA A 246 -14.50 0.15 17.02
CA ALA A 246 -14.06 0.31 18.40
C ALA A 246 -12.52 0.27 18.54
N SER A 247 -11.83 -0.56 17.74
CA SER A 247 -10.37 -0.58 17.70
C SER A 247 -9.81 0.70 17.07
N ALA A 248 -10.40 1.15 15.96
CA ALA A 248 -10.04 2.40 15.30
C ALA A 248 -10.20 3.62 16.23
N ASP A 249 -11.24 3.65 17.06
CA ASP A 249 -11.54 4.75 17.98
C ASP A 249 -10.47 4.93 19.07
N ILE A 250 -9.85 3.84 19.53
CA ILE A 250 -8.93 3.88 20.68
C ILE A 250 -7.45 3.78 20.30
N LEU A 251 -7.12 3.20 19.15
CA LEU A 251 -5.76 2.83 18.77
C LEU A 251 -4.77 4.01 18.85
N THR A 252 -5.15 5.19 18.34
CA THR A 252 -4.31 6.41 18.40
C THR A 252 -3.94 6.81 19.82
N SER A 253 -4.81 6.56 20.81
CA SER A 253 -4.51 6.89 22.21
C SER A 253 -3.46 5.95 22.83
N LEU A 254 -3.30 4.75 22.28
CA LEU A 254 -2.37 3.73 22.78
C LEU A 254 -0.95 3.91 22.24
N ALA A 255 -0.80 4.43 21.02
CA ALA A 255 0.49 4.73 20.41
C ALA A 255 0.47 6.06 19.59
N PRO A 256 0.26 7.21 20.24
CA PRO A 256 0.08 8.50 19.55
C PRO A 256 1.33 9.04 18.85
N LEU A 257 2.52 8.51 19.16
CA LEU A 257 3.80 8.94 18.60
C LEU A 257 4.33 8.00 17.51
N SER A 258 3.50 7.06 17.05
CA SER A 258 3.80 6.16 15.94
C SER A 258 2.98 6.55 14.71
N GLY A 259 3.64 7.05 13.66
CA GLY A 259 2.97 7.59 12.47
C GLY A 259 2.02 6.60 11.81
N HIS A 260 2.44 5.34 11.66
CA HIS A 260 1.61 4.27 11.12
C HIS A 260 0.38 3.99 12.00
N ILE A 261 0.56 3.86 13.31
CA ILE A 261 -0.55 3.60 14.22
C ILE A 261 -1.57 4.74 14.23
N VAL A 262 -1.13 5.99 14.15
CA VAL A 262 -2.03 7.15 14.04
C VAL A 262 -2.82 7.14 12.72
N HIS A 263 -2.26 6.55 11.67
CA HIS A 263 -2.89 6.42 10.36
C HIS A 263 -3.96 5.31 10.29
N MET A 264 -3.72 4.18 10.95
CA MET A 264 -4.54 2.96 10.85
C MET A 264 -6.06 3.16 11.05
N PRO A 265 -6.55 3.99 12.00
CA PRO A 265 -7.98 4.25 12.12
C PRO A 265 -8.62 4.78 10.83
N GLY A 266 -7.87 5.51 10.01
CA GLY A 266 -8.35 6.08 8.77
C GLY A 266 -8.74 5.04 7.72
N HIS A 267 -8.16 3.83 7.75
CA HIS A 267 -8.58 2.71 6.90
C HIS A 267 -10.04 2.35 7.17
N ILE A 268 -10.38 2.11 8.44
CA ILE A 268 -11.76 1.77 8.83
C ILE A 268 -12.72 2.92 8.55
N TYR A 269 -12.37 4.15 8.95
CA TYR A 269 -13.23 5.31 8.73
C TYR A 269 -13.52 5.54 7.24
N ASN A 270 -12.51 5.39 6.37
CA ASN A 270 -12.68 5.53 4.93
C ASN A 270 -13.63 4.45 4.37
N ARG A 271 -13.43 3.19 4.78
CA ARG A 271 -14.23 2.05 4.30
C ARG A 271 -15.70 2.14 4.71
N VAL A 272 -16.02 2.73 5.88
CA VAL A 272 -17.41 2.95 6.33
C VAL A 272 -18.01 4.29 5.83
N GLY A 273 -17.26 5.06 5.05
CA GLY A 273 -17.69 6.35 4.51
C GLY A 273 -17.65 7.53 5.49
N ASP A 274 -16.92 7.42 6.60
CA ASP A 274 -16.61 8.56 7.48
C ASP A 274 -15.30 9.24 7.02
N TYR A 275 -15.38 9.86 5.85
CA TYR A 275 -14.22 10.49 5.20
C TYR A 275 -13.64 11.66 6.02
N LYS A 276 -14.41 12.26 6.94
CA LYS A 276 -13.90 13.31 7.83
C LYS A 276 -12.99 12.73 8.91
N ARG A 277 -13.41 11.66 9.60
CA ARG A 277 -12.55 11.01 10.60
C ARG A 277 -11.34 10.35 9.94
N ALA A 278 -11.51 9.78 8.76
CA ALA A 278 -10.41 9.25 7.96
C ALA A 278 -9.38 10.32 7.63
N HIS A 279 -9.84 11.45 7.09
CA HIS A 279 -9.00 12.61 6.82
C HIS A 279 -8.20 13.06 8.04
N ASP A 280 -8.87 13.22 9.19
CA ASP A 280 -8.21 13.69 10.42
C ASP A 280 -7.13 12.72 10.91
N ALA A 281 -7.37 11.42 10.82
CA ALA A 281 -6.38 10.39 11.15
C ALA A 281 -5.16 10.47 10.23
N PHE A 282 -5.37 10.60 8.92
CA PHE A 282 -4.28 10.71 7.95
C PHE A 282 -3.47 12.01 8.12
N VAL A 283 -4.12 13.16 8.33
CA VAL A 283 -3.43 14.44 8.62
C VAL A 283 -2.65 14.36 9.93
N ALA A 284 -3.23 13.76 10.98
CA ALA A 284 -2.54 13.56 12.25
C ALA A 284 -1.28 12.69 12.08
N SER A 285 -1.37 11.64 11.27
CA SER A 285 -0.24 10.76 10.96
C SER A 285 0.88 11.51 10.22
N VAL A 286 0.54 12.29 9.19
CA VAL A 286 1.50 13.15 8.47
C VAL A 286 2.22 14.11 9.42
N LYS A 287 1.49 14.66 10.40
CA LYS A 287 2.07 15.53 11.44
C LYS A 287 3.02 14.76 12.36
N THR A 288 2.65 13.56 12.80
CA THR A 288 3.48 12.70 13.65
C THR A 288 4.77 12.30 12.94
N ASP A 289 4.68 11.83 11.70
CA ASP A 289 5.85 11.49 10.87
C ASP A 289 6.75 12.72 10.64
N SER A 290 6.16 13.87 10.30
CA SER A 290 6.92 15.11 10.08
C SER A 290 7.70 15.55 11.33
N ALA A 291 7.11 15.39 12.51
CA ALA A 291 7.76 15.71 13.77
C ALA A 291 8.93 14.76 14.07
N TYR A 292 8.73 13.46 13.89
CA TYR A 292 9.80 12.45 14.02
C TYR A 292 10.96 12.75 13.06
N MET A 293 10.66 12.92 11.77
CA MET A 293 11.66 13.16 10.73
C MET A 293 12.52 14.39 11.05
N LYS A 294 11.88 15.49 11.47
CA LYS A 294 12.57 16.72 11.89
C LYS A 294 13.46 16.49 13.12
N ASN A 295 12.98 15.75 14.12
CA ASN A 295 13.68 15.56 15.39
C ASN A 295 14.87 14.60 15.28
N GLU A 296 14.77 13.60 14.42
CA GLU A 296 15.80 12.56 14.25
C GLU A 296 16.69 12.80 13.02
N GLY A 297 16.41 13.83 12.22
CA GLY A 297 17.20 14.16 11.02
C GLY A 297 17.01 13.16 9.89
N VAL A 298 15.79 12.63 9.73
CA VAL A 298 15.42 11.66 8.69
C VAL A 298 14.76 12.41 7.53
N GLU A 299 15.20 12.15 6.30
CA GLU A 299 14.60 12.74 5.11
C GLU A 299 13.25 12.08 4.79
N GLU A 300 12.35 12.81 4.13
CA GLU A 300 11.00 12.33 3.79
C GLU A 300 11.02 11.06 2.92
N VAL A 301 12.02 10.93 2.04
CA VAL A 301 12.22 9.74 1.20
C VAL A 301 12.65 8.50 1.99
N ASP A 302 13.21 8.68 3.19
CA ASP A 302 13.68 7.60 4.07
C ASP A 302 12.60 7.15 5.09
N ASN A 303 11.40 7.75 5.06
CA ASN A 303 10.25 7.32 5.85
C ASN A 303 9.13 6.78 4.94
N TRP A 304 9.00 5.45 4.84
CA TRP A 304 7.99 4.83 3.98
C TRP A 304 6.56 5.19 4.33
N ASN A 305 6.28 5.32 5.64
CA ASN A 305 4.96 5.63 6.16
C ASN A 305 4.51 6.98 5.63
N TYR A 306 5.42 7.93 5.55
CA TYR A 306 5.10 9.29 5.12
C TYR A 306 4.44 9.36 3.74
N ILE A 307 5.03 8.69 2.74
CA ILE A 307 4.47 8.66 1.37
C ILE A 307 3.14 7.90 1.36
N HIS A 308 3.07 6.77 2.05
CA HIS A 308 1.86 5.93 2.11
C HIS A 308 0.68 6.67 2.76
N ASN A 309 0.93 7.32 3.90
CA ASN A 309 -0.06 8.07 4.68
C ASN A 309 -0.65 9.22 3.86
N ILE A 310 0.19 9.94 3.11
CA ILE A 310 -0.25 11.02 2.23
C ILE A 310 -1.08 10.48 1.06
N ASN A 311 -0.72 9.34 0.48
CA ASN A 311 -1.48 8.77 -0.63
C ASN A 311 -2.90 8.35 -0.24
N TYR A 312 -3.08 7.84 0.98
CA TYR A 312 -4.40 7.61 1.56
C TYR A 312 -5.20 8.90 1.76
N LEU A 313 -4.54 9.95 2.25
CA LEU A 313 -5.16 11.27 2.37
C LEU A 313 -5.64 11.81 1.02
N ILE A 314 -4.79 11.73 -0.01
CA ILE A 314 -5.12 12.13 -1.39
C ILE A 314 -6.35 11.37 -1.89
N ASN A 315 -6.36 10.03 -1.76
CA ASN A 315 -7.50 9.22 -2.18
C ASN A 315 -8.78 9.57 -1.38
N ASN A 316 -8.67 9.76 -0.07
CA ASN A 316 -9.79 10.13 0.79
C ASN A 316 -10.43 11.47 0.37
N CYS A 317 -9.61 12.46 0.00
CA CYS A 317 -10.07 13.77 -0.46
C CYS A 317 -10.98 13.69 -1.71
N VAL A 318 -10.85 12.64 -2.54
CA VAL A 318 -11.73 12.41 -3.70
C VAL A 318 -13.17 12.16 -3.27
N HIS A 319 -13.35 11.47 -2.14
CA HIS A 319 -14.65 10.98 -1.70
C HIS A 319 -15.49 12.02 -0.97
N ASP A 320 -14.89 13.09 -0.43
CA ASP A 320 -15.62 14.21 0.19
C ASP A 320 -15.31 15.57 -0.46
N GLY A 321 -14.66 15.57 -1.63
CA GLY A 321 -14.55 16.74 -2.51
C GLY A 321 -13.47 17.76 -2.14
N ARG A 322 -12.45 17.38 -1.35
CA ARG A 322 -11.32 18.24 -0.97
C ARG A 322 -10.24 18.27 -2.06
N HIS A 323 -10.60 18.71 -3.27
CA HIS A 323 -9.73 18.70 -4.44
C HIS A 323 -8.43 19.48 -4.23
N ASN A 324 -8.50 20.73 -3.76
CA ASN A 324 -7.35 21.61 -3.57
C ASN A 324 -6.39 21.09 -2.50
N GLU A 325 -6.93 20.55 -1.40
CA GLU A 325 -6.11 19.98 -0.33
C GLU A 325 -5.42 18.68 -0.78
N GLY A 326 -6.14 17.79 -1.48
CA GLY A 326 -5.52 16.60 -2.03
C GLY A 326 -4.42 16.94 -3.06
N LEU A 327 -4.61 17.97 -3.90
CA LEU A 327 -3.55 18.46 -4.80
C LEU A 327 -2.37 19.06 -4.05
N TYR A 328 -2.60 19.80 -2.97
CA TYR A 328 -1.53 20.34 -2.12
C TYR A 328 -0.61 19.21 -1.62
N TYR A 329 -1.20 18.13 -1.11
CA TYR A 329 -0.45 16.97 -0.64
C TYR A 329 0.21 16.18 -1.78
N ALA A 330 -0.45 16.05 -2.93
CA ALA A 330 0.10 15.39 -4.11
C ALA A 330 1.33 16.15 -4.65
N GLU A 331 1.25 17.47 -4.74
CA GLU A 331 2.38 18.33 -5.15
C GLU A 331 3.50 18.28 -4.11
N ARG A 332 3.17 18.16 -2.82
CA ARG A 332 4.18 17.95 -1.79
C ARG A 332 4.98 16.68 -2.04
N LEU A 333 4.32 15.56 -2.36
CA LEU A 333 5.03 14.30 -2.67
C LEU A 333 5.89 14.42 -3.93
N LYS A 334 5.36 15.03 -5.00
CA LYS A 334 6.11 15.25 -6.25
C LYS A 334 7.35 16.11 -6.06
N ASN A 335 7.30 17.09 -5.15
CA ASN A 335 8.40 18.02 -4.87
C ASN A 335 9.28 17.61 -3.66
N MET A 336 9.10 16.41 -3.11
CA MET A 336 9.98 15.90 -2.06
C MET A 336 11.45 15.98 -2.51
N PRO A 337 12.38 16.41 -1.63
CA PRO A 337 13.79 16.50 -1.96
C PRO A 337 14.38 15.10 -2.17
N ILE A 338 15.28 15.03 -3.16
CA ILE A 338 15.81 13.78 -3.68
C ILE A 338 17.33 13.86 -3.73
N ASN A 339 18.02 13.01 -2.97
CA ASN A 339 19.47 12.85 -3.08
C ASN A 339 19.85 11.77 -4.13
N LYS A 340 21.03 11.90 -4.76
CA LYS A 340 21.50 11.02 -5.85
C LYS A 340 21.70 9.55 -5.42
N LEU A 341 21.92 9.29 -4.12
CA LEU A 341 22.16 7.94 -3.58
C LEU A 341 20.90 7.09 -3.55
N ARG A 342 19.71 7.70 -3.68
CA ARG A 342 18.41 7.04 -3.62
C ARG A 342 17.80 6.74 -5.01
N LYS A 343 18.63 6.69 -6.07
CA LYS A 343 18.21 6.46 -7.46
C LYS A 343 17.27 5.24 -7.65
N LYS A 344 17.50 4.13 -6.93
CA LYS A 344 16.60 2.95 -6.95
C LYS A 344 15.24 3.19 -6.25
N VAL A 345 15.20 4.05 -5.23
CA VAL A 345 13.98 4.38 -4.49
C VAL A 345 13.06 5.27 -5.33
N TYR A 346 13.62 6.14 -6.18
CA TYR A 346 12.83 6.96 -7.11
C TYR A 346 12.12 6.17 -8.19
N ASP A 347 12.72 5.06 -8.61
CA ASP A 347 12.16 4.22 -9.68
C ASP A 347 11.04 3.28 -9.20
N GLY A 348 10.90 3.08 -7.89
CA GLY A 348 9.84 2.23 -7.37
C GLY A 348 8.59 3.02 -7.01
N ARG A 349 8.18 2.83 -5.76
CA ARG A 349 7.05 3.48 -5.10
C ARG A 349 7.03 4.99 -5.30
N PHE A 350 8.17 5.68 -5.20
CA PHE A 350 8.19 7.15 -5.26
C PHE A 350 7.77 7.72 -6.62
N PHE A 351 8.14 7.10 -7.74
CA PHE A 351 7.62 7.55 -9.04
C PHE A 351 6.09 7.43 -9.07
N ASN A 352 5.59 6.24 -8.73
CA ASN A 352 4.18 5.90 -8.89
C ASN A 352 3.25 6.58 -7.86
N GLN A 353 3.70 6.73 -6.62
CA GLN A 353 2.95 7.29 -5.47
C GLN A 353 3.37 8.72 -5.13
N GLY A 354 4.46 9.25 -5.69
CA GLY A 354 4.91 10.62 -5.46
C GLY A 354 4.85 11.47 -6.71
N VAL A 355 5.75 11.20 -7.67
CA VAL A 355 5.89 12.00 -8.90
C VAL A 355 4.59 12.02 -9.72
N MET A 356 3.91 10.88 -9.82
CA MET A 356 2.65 10.72 -10.55
C MET A 356 1.42 11.15 -9.75
N ALA A 357 1.55 11.48 -8.46
CA ALA A 357 0.40 11.70 -7.58
C ALA A 357 -0.52 12.85 -8.03
N PRO A 358 -0.02 14.03 -8.47
CA PRO A 358 -0.90 15.11 -8.91
C PRO A 358 -1.74 14.73 -10.14
N GLY A 359 -1.13 14.07 -11.13
CA GLY A 359 -1.86 13.64 -12.33
C GLY A 359 -2.93 12.59 -12.00
N LYS A 360 -2.62 11.64 -11.09
CA LYS A 360 -3.60 10.66 -10.61
C LYS A 360 -4.74 11.30 -9.80
N MET A 361 -4.45 12.33 -9.02
CA MET A 361 -5.46 13.10 -8.30
C MET A 361 -6.43 13.78 -9.28
N GLU A 362 -5.91 14.45 -10.30
CA GLU A 362 -6.74 15.06 -11.36
C GLU A 362 -7.55 13.99 -12.13
N MET A 363 -6.96 12.83 -12.42
CA MET A 363 -7.69 11.69 -13.01
C MET A 363 -8.84 11.21 -12.14
N ALA A 364 -8.64 11.11 -10.82
CA ALA A 364 -9.67 10.64 -9.88
C ALA A 364 -10.93 11.54 -9.91
N PHE A 365 -10.72 12.84 -10.10
CA PHE A 365 -11.78 13.83 -10.27
C PHE A 365 -12.32 13.94 -11.71
N GLY A 366 -11.73 13.25 -12.68
CA GLY A 366 -12.09 13.34 -14.10
C GLY A 366 -11.60 14.63 -14.78
N ASN A 367 -10.65 15.35 -14.20
CA ASN A 367 -10.06 16.56 -14.77
C ASN A 367 -8.98 16.20 -15.81
N TRP A 368 -9.38 15.63 -16.94
CA TRP A 368 -8.48 14.95 -17.88
C TRP A 368 -7.38 15.84 -18.48
N ASP A 369 -7.71 17.08 -18.86
CA ASP A 369 -6.71 18.03 -19.38
C ASP A 369 -5.63 18.33 -18.34
N LYS A 370 -6.03 18.59 -17.08
CA LYS A 370 -5.09 18.86 -15.98
C LYS A 370 -4.24 17.63 -15.64
N ALA A 371 -4.84 16.44 -15.68
CA ALA A 371 -4.10 15.19 -15.52
C ALA A 371 -3.03 15.02 -16.60
N ALA A 372 -3.35 15.33 -17.86
CA ALA A 372 -2.40 15.31 -18.96
C ALA A 372 -1.25 16.28 -18.71
N GLU A 373 -1.55 17.53 -18.35
CA GLU A 373 -0.55 18.56 -18.04
C GLU A 373 0.41 18.12 -16.93
N GLN A 374 -0.13 17.53 -15.85
CA GLN A 374 0.66 17.03 -14.74
C GLN A 374 1.62 15.91 -15.16
N PHE A 375 1.16 14.95 -15.96
CA PHE A 375 2.03 13.88 -16.45
C PHE A 375 3.06 14.38 -17.47
N GLU A 376 2.71 15.31 -18.34
CA GLU A 376 3.64 15.90 -19.31
C GLU A 376 4.72 16.76 -18.66
N ALA A 377 4.43 17.37 -17.51
CA ALA A 377 5.40 18.11 -16.73
C ALA A 377 6.53 17.22 -16.17
N ILE A 378 6.32 15.91 -16.06
CA ILE A 378 7.33 14.94 -15.61
C ILE A 378 8.33 14.71 -16.74
N LYS A 379 9.46 15.43 -16.69
CA LYS A 379 10.58 15.31 -17.64
C LYS A 379 11.58 14.28 -17.14
N ASP A 380 11.95 13.33 -17.99
CA ASP A 380 13.06 12.41 -17.71
C ASP A 380 14.39 13.15 -17.89
N LYS A 381 14.88 13.78 -16.81
CA LYS A 381 16.22 14.39 -16.78
C LYS A 381 17.20 13.33 -16.30
N ASP A 382 18.25 13.07 -17.07
CA ASP A 382 19.37 12.18 -16.73
C ASP A 382 18.99 10.70 -16.43
N SER A 383 17.89 10.20 -17.01
CA SER A 383 17.43 8.80 -16.85
C SER A 383 17.35 8.38 -15.38
N VAL A 384 16.74 9.23 -14.56
CA VAL A 384 16.52 8.97 -13.13
C VAL A 384 15.44 7.91 -12.95
N PHE A 385 14.48 7.85 -13.87
CA PHE A 385 13.40 6.87 -13.88
C PHE A 385 13.69 5.76 -14.89
N SER A 386 13.27 4.54 -14.59
CA SER A 386 13.36 3.41 -15.52
C SER A 386 12.47 3.62 -16.72
N TYR A 387 12.83 2.90 -17.78
CA TYR A 387 12.00 2.73 -18.95
C TYR A 387 10.55 2.37 -18.58
N LYS A 388 10.35 1.44 -17.63
CA LYS A 388 9.02 0.96 -17.22
C LYS A 388 8.13 2.11 -16.71
N ASN A 389 8.68 2.97 -15.86
CA ASN A 389 7.95 4.10 -15.31
C ASN A 389 7.63 5.17 -16.36
N ILE A 390 8.58 5.47 -17.23
CA ILE A 390 8.37 6.44 -18.31
C ILE A 390 7.35 5.92 -19.32
N GLU A 391 7.39 4.63 -19.66
CA GLU A 391 6.42 4.02 -20.57
C GLU A 391 5.02 3.94 -19.92
N PHE A 392 4.94 3.62 -18.62
CA PHE A 392 3.68 3.63 -17.87
C PHE A 392 3.04 5.03 -17.85
N LYS A 393 3.84 6.06 -17.57
CA LYS A 393 3.40 7.46 -17.66
C LYS A 393 2.93 7.80 -19.07
N SER A 394 3.67 7.40 -20.10
CA SER A 394 3.33 7.68 -21.50
C SER A 394 1.99 7.05 -21.90
N ALA A 395 1.74 5.83 -21.44
CA ALA A 395 0.45 5.16 -21.63
C ALA A 395 -0.70 5.89 -20.90
N LEU A 396 -0.49 6.35 -19.67
CA LEU A 396 -1.48 7.16 -18.96
C LEU A 396 -1.75 8.50 -19.66
N ILE A 397 -0.73 9.14 -20.25
CA ILE A 397 -0.91 10.36 -21.07
C ILE A 397 -1.84 10.09 -22.25
N CYS A 398 -1.64 8.98 -22.98
CA CYS A 398 -2.56 8.59 -24.07
C CYS A 398 -3.99 8.43 -23.56
N PHE A 399 -4.17 7.72 -22.44
CA PHE A 399 -5.48 7.54 -21.83
C PHE A 399 -6.17 8.87 -21.49
N VAL A 400 -5.53 9.72 -20.67
CA VAL A 400 -6.16 10.97 -20.21
C VAL A 400 -6.37 11.96 -21.35
N LYS A 401 -5.49 12.01 -22.35
CA LYS A 401 -5.72 12.84 -23.54
C LYS A 401 -6.85 12.32 -24.42
N GLY A 402 -7.02 11.00 -24.50
CA GLY A 402 -8.18 10.37 -25.14
C GLY A 402 -9.49 10.77 -24.44
N MET A 403 -9.53 10.67 -23.11
CA MET A 403 -10.68 11.08 -22.31
C MET A 403 -10.97 12.59 -22.43
N ALA A 404 -9.93 13.43 -22.38
CA ALA A 404 -10.07 14.88 -22.59
C ALA A 404 -10.60 15.24 -23.99
N ALA A 405 -10.21 14.50 -25.02
CA ALA A 405 -10.74 14.67 -26.36
C ALA A 405 -12.23 14.31 -26.43
N LEU A 406 -12.67 13.28 -25.69
CA LEU A 406 -14.09 12.92 -25.59
C LEU A 406 -14.93 13.98 -24.88
N ASP A 407 -14.44 14.60 -23.80
CA ASP A 407 -15.12 15.72 -23.13
C ASP A 407 -15.35 16.91 -24.08
N LYS A 408 -14.45 17.07 -25.06
CA LYS A 408 -14.54 18.07 -26.14
C LYS A 408 -15.30 17.58 -27.37
N ASN A 409 -15.95 16.41 -27.29
CA ASN A 409 -16.64 15.72 -28.38
C ASN A 409 -15.76 15.46 -29.63
N ASN A 410 -14.44 15.41 -29.48
CA ASN A 410 -13.49 15.15 -30.56
C ASN A 410 -13.14 13.65 -30.64
N VAL A 411 -14.08 12.87 -31.18
CA VAL A 411 -13.95 11.40 -31.31
C VAL A 411 -12.75 11.00 -32.17
N ALA A 412 -12.43 11.75 -33.23
CA ALA A 412 -11.30 11.45 -34.10
C ALA A 412 -9.96 11.54 -33.35
N LEU A 413 -9.79 12.57 -32.52
CA LEU A 413 -8.61 12.72 -31.68
C LEU A 413 -8.55 11.65 -30.58
N ALA A 414 -9.70 11.30 -29.98
CA ALA A 414 -9.77 10.21 -29.00
C ALA A 414 -9.34 8.86 -29.61
N LEU A 415 -9.81 8.54 -30.83
CA LEU A 415 -9.40 7.34 -31.57
C LEU A 415 -7.89 7.32 -31.85
N LYS A 416 -7.29 8.47 -32.16
CA LYS A 416 -5.83 8.57 -32.32
C LYS A 416 -5.12 8.17 -31.03
N TYR A 417 -5.51 8.74 -29.89
CA TYR A 417 -4.89 8.41 -28.60
C TYR A 417 -5.15 6.97 -28.15
N SER A 418 -6.33 6.41 -28.43
CA SER A 418 -6.61 4.99 -28.22
C SER A 418 -5.68 4.11 -29.06
N SER A 419 -5.46 4.47 -30.33
CA SER A 419 -4.56 3.73 -31.22
C SER A 419 -3.10 3.83 -30.77
N ASP A 420 -2.67 5.03 -30.33
CA ASP A 420 -1.35 5.25 -29.76
C ASP A 420 -1.16 4.36 -28.50
N LEU A 421 -2.17 4.28 -27.62
CA LEU A 421 -2.15 3.44 -26.42
C LEU A 421 -2.08 1.94 -26.73
N ASP A 422 -2.87 1.46 -27.68
CA ASP A 422 -2.83 0.06 -28.12
C ASP A 422 -1.49 -0.29 -28.76
N ALA A 423 -0.88 0.64 -29.51
CA ALA A 423 0.45 0.45 -30.05
C ALA A 423 1.52 0.35 -28.94
N LEU A 424 1.41 1.14 -27.86
CA LEU A 424 2.29 1.01 -26.68
C LEU A 424 2.18 -0.39 -26.05
N LEU A 425 0.94 -0.84 -25.77
CA LEU A 425 0.67 -2.16 -25.22
C LEU A 425 1.19 -3.29 -26.12
N TRP A 426 0.94 -3.20 -27.43
CA TRP A 426 1.42 -4.19 -28.39
C TRP A 426 2.96 -4.25 -28.44
N ARG A 427 3.64 -3.10 -28.48
CA ARG A 427 5.11 -3.05 -28.46
C ARG A 427 5.65 -3.68 -27.18
N ASN A 428 5.04 -3.37 -26.04
CA ASN A 428 5.45 -3.91 -24.75
C ASN A 428 5.35 -5.44 -24.71
N HIS A 429 4.27 -6.00 -25.28
CA HIS A 429 4.08 -7.44 -25.38
C HIS A 429 5.04 -8.13 -26.39
N LYS A 430 5.62 -7.38 -27.33
CA LYS A 430 6.58 -7.91 -28.33
C LYS A 430 8.05 -7.72 -27.96
N GLN A 431 8.36 -6.85 -27.01
CA GLN A 431 9.71 -6.63 -26.54
C GLN A 431 10.20 -7.81 -25.69
N THR A 432 11.49 -8.12 -25.79
CA THR A 432 12.18 -9.12 -24.98
C THR A 432 13.27 -8.43 -24.16
N GLY A 433 13.29 -8.67 -22.84
CA GLY A 433 14.27 -8.11 -21.92
C GLY A 433 13.65 -7.38 -20.73
N GLN A 434 14.20 -7.61 -19.53
CA GLN A 434 13.68 -7.12 -18.25
C GLN A 434 13.69 -5.57 -18.14
N ASP A 435 14.53 -4.88 -18.90
CA ASP A 435 14.65 -3.41 -18.93
C ASP A 435 13.84 -2.74 -20.05
N SER A 436 13.10 -3.54 -20.84
CA SER A 436 12.36 -3.08 -22.01
C SER A 436 10.88 -3.44 -21.96
N THR A 437 10.38 -4.02 -20.87
CA THR A 437 8.97 -4.41 -20.72
C THR A 437 8.38 -3.84 -19.43
N LEU A 438 7.10 -3.48 -19.45
CA LEU A 438 6.38 -3.07 -18.24
C LEU A 438 6.27 -4.27 -17.30
N ASN A 439 6.24 -4.06 -16.00
CA ASN A 439 5.83 -5.13 -15.08
C ASN A 439 4.35 -5.46 -15.28
N GLU A 440 3.94 -6.66 -14.87
CA GLU A 440 2.58 -7.16 -15.09
C GLU A 440 1.51 -6.24 -14.48
N GLY A 441 1.74 -5.71 -13.26
CA GLY A 441 0.81 -4.78 -12.62
C GLY A 441 0.55 -3.51 -13.43
N TYR A 442 1.60 -2.91 -14.00
CA TYR A 442 1.48 -1.76 -14.90
C TYR A 442 0.78 -2.16 -16.20
N GLN A 443 1.10 -3.30 -16.80
CA GLN A 443 0.41 -3.77 -18.01
C GLN A 443 -1.09 -3.94 -17.76
N ASN A 444 -1.48 -4.57 -16.65
CA ASN A 444 -2.89 -4.79 -16.29
C ASN A 444 -3.62 -3.46 -16.04
N THR A 445 -2.95 -2.51 -15.38
CA THR A 445 -3.49 -1.15 -15.15
C THR A 445 -3.71 -0.41 -16.48
N ILE A 446 -2.74 -0.45 -17.39
CA ILE A 446 -2.86 0.21 -18.70
C ILE A 446 -3.89 -0.49 -19.60
N ASN A 447 -3.99 -1.82 -19.56
CA ASN A 447 -5.00 -2.57 -20.29
C ASN A 447 -6.42 -2.21 -19.82
N THR A 448 -6.60 -2.01 -18.51
CA THR A 448 -7.85 -1.47 -17.94
C THR A 448 -8.19 -0.10 -18.54
N ALA A 449 -7.22 0.82 -18.55
CA ALA A 449 -7.38 2.15 -19.12
C ALA A 449 -7.67 2.14 -20.65
N SER A 450 -7.03 1.25 -21.41
CA SER A 450 -7.31 1.11 -22.85
C SER A 450 -8.75 0.65 -23.10
N LEU A 451 -9.19 -0.39 -22.40
CA LEU A 451 -10.57 -0.89 -22.53
C LEU A 451 -11.61 0.16 -22.10
N GLU A 452 -11.33 0.92 -21.03
CA GLU A 452 -12.20 2.01 -20.60
C GLU A 452 -12.32 3.10 -21.68
N LEU A 453 -11.19 3.55 -22.25
CA LEU A 453 -11.18 4.56 -23.30
C LEU A 453 -11.92 4.06 -24.55
N GLN A 454 -11.71 2.83 -24.98
CA GLN A 454 -12.41 2.23 -26.12
C GLN A 454 -13.93 2.18 -25.89
N GLY A 455 -14.35 1.79 -24.68
CA GLY A 455 -15.76 1.80 -24.30
C GLY A 455 -16.36 3.21 -24.29
N CYS A 456 -15.63 4.19 -23.76
CA CYS A 456 -16.05 5.59 -23.77
C CYS A 456 -16.14 6.17 -25.19
N ILE A 457 -15.21 5.82 -26.09
CA ILE A 457 -15.27 6.19 -27.52
C ILE A 457 -16.53 5.61 -28.17
N ALA A 458 -16.79 4.31 -28.00
CA ALA A 458 -17.97 3.65 -28.55
C ALA A 458 -19.27 4.27 -28.04
N SER A 459 -19.31 4.67 -26.76
CA SER A 459 -20.45 5.38 -26.17
C SER A 459 -20.68 6.74 -26.85
N HIS A 460 -19.62 7.51 -27.14
CA HIS A 460 -19.74 8.79 -27.85
C HIS A 460 -20.15 8.63 -29.33
N GLN A 461 -19.87 7.47 -29.92
CA GLN A 461 -20.32 7.13 -31.28
C GLN A 461 -21.76 6.59 -31.31
N GLY A 462 -22.43 6.45 -30.16
CA GLY A 462 -23.76 5.87 -30.06
C GLY A 462 -23.80 4.34 -30.16
N ASN A 463 -22.65 3.67 -30.20
CA ASN A 463 -22.56 2.21 -30.21
C ASN A 463 -22.57 1.67 -28.76
N TYR A 464 -23.73 1.76 -28.12
CA TYR A 464 -23.86 1.48 -26.70
C TYR A 464 -23.63 0.01 -26.33
N ASP A 465 -23.97 -0.94 -27.19
CA ASP A 465 -23.73 -2.37 -26.92
C ASP A 465 -22.23 -2.68 -26.87
N MET A 466 -21.46 -2.13 -27.82
CA MET A 466 -20.00 -2.25 -27.79
C MET A 466 -19.39 -1.49 -26.61
N ALA A 467 -19.92 -0.30 -26.30
CA ALA A 467 -19.47 0.50 -25.17
C ALA A 467 -19.57 -0.27 -23.86
N LEU A 468 -20.74 -0.82 -23.56
CA LEU A 468 -20.99 -1.54 -22.31
C LEU A 468 -20.15 -2.82 -22.24
N LYS A 469 -20.03 -3.57 -23.33
CA LYS A 469 -19.18 -4.76 -23.38
C LYS A 469 -17.71 -4.47 -23.05
N MET A 470 -17.17 -3.37 -23.58
CA MET A 470 -15.78 -2.97 -23.29
C MET A 470 -15.61 -2.45 -21.87
N LEU A 471 -16.56 -1.65 -21.38
CA LEU A 471 -16.53 -1.11 -20.03
C LEU A 471 -16.71 -2.19 -18.96
N GLU A 472 -17.56 -3.20 -19.18
CA GLU A 472 -17.70 -4.36 -18.30
C GLU A 472 -16.40 -5.17 -18.22
N LYS A 473 -15.70 -5.34 -19.36
CA LYS A 473 -14.38 -5.97 -19.38
C LYS A 473 -13.33 -5.12 -18.64
N ALA A 474 -13.34 -3.81 -18.84
CA ALA A 474 -12.47 -2.89 -18.11
C ALA A 474 -12.74 -2.94 -16.60
N HIS A 475 -14.01 -2.96 -16.18
CA HIS A 475 -14.38 -3.03 -14.77
C HIS A 475 -13.99 -4.38 -14.15
N LYS A 476 -14.16 -5.49 -14.88
CA LYS A 476 -13.61 -6.77 -14.43
C LYS A 476 -12.10 -6.70 -14.24
N ASN A 477 -11.36 -6.16 -15.22
CA ASN A 477 -9.92 -6.00 -15.09
C ASN A 477 -9.54 -5.12 -13.88
N GLU A 478 -10.26 -4.01 -13.65
CA GLU A 478 -10.08 -3.13 -12.50
C GLU A 478 -10.21 -3.90 -11.17
N LEU A 479 -11.24 -4.74 -11.04
CA LEU A 479 -11.44 -5.58 -9.86
C LEU A 479 -10.36 -6.67 -9.74
N ASP A 480 -9.93 -7.25 -10.86
CA ASP A 480 -8.88 -8.26 -10.91
C ASP A 480 -7.47 -7.68 -10.60
N LEU A 481 -7.29 -6.35 -10.63
CA LEU A 481 -6.09 -5.68 -10.07
C LEU A 481 -5.95 -5.94 -8.57
N GLY A 482 -7.05 -6.30 -7.90
CA GLY A 482 -7.10 -6.66 -6.49
C GLY A 482 -7.30 -5.47 -5.56
N TYR A 483 -7.44 -5.79 -4.28
CA TYR A 483 -7.45 -4.80 -3.21
C TYR A 483 -6.08 -4.11 -3.12
N GLY A 484 -6.08 -2.79 -2.96
CA GLY A 484 -4.85 -2.01 -2.88
C GLY A 484 -5.01 -0.81 -1.96
N GLU A 485 -3.92 -0.47 -1.29
CA GLU A 485 -3.87 0.49 -0.18
C GLU A 485 -2.84 1.58 -0.45
N PRO A 486 -3.18 2.65 -1.21
CA PRO A 486 -4.50 3.05 -1.74
C PRO A 486 -4.93 2.31 -3.03
N PRO A 487 -6.16 2.52 -3.53
CA PRO A 487 -6.65 1.90 -4.77
C PRO A 487 -5.68 2.07 -5.95
N LEU A 488 -5.43 0.98 -6.68
CA LEU A 488 -4.46 0.93 -7.78
C LEU A 488 -4.92 1.73 -9.02
N TYR A 489 -6.24 1.79 -9.24
CA TYR A 489 -6.86 2.56 -10.30
C TYR A 489 -7.52 3.82 -9.73
N ALA A 490 -7.14 5.00 -10.27
CA ALA A 490 -7.44 6.29 -9.65
C ALA A 490 -8.94 6.63 -9.62
N ARG A 491 -9.72 6.13 -10.57
CA ARG A 491 -11.17 6.38 -10.70
C ARG A 491 -11.88 5.07 -11.05
N PRO A 492 -12.92 4.64 -10.32
CA PRO A 492 -13.61 3.38 -10.62
C PRO A 492 -14.24 3.38 -12.03
N VAL A 493 -14.04 2.29 -12.79
CA VAL A 493 -14.56 2.15 -14.17
C VAL A 493 -16.09 2.14 -14.19
N ALA A 494 -16.72 1.73 -13.09
CA ALA A 494 -18.17 1.78 -12.90
C ALA A 494 -18.76 3.19 -13.11
N ILE A 495 -17.98 4.26 -12.93
CA ILE A 495 -18.44 5.62 -13.23
C ILE A 495 -18.68 5.80 -14.75
N SER A 496 -17.77 5.27 -15.56
CA SER A 496 -17.87 5.28 -17.02
C SER A 496 -18.98 4.35 -17.52
N ILE A 497 -19.18 3.18 -16.89
CA ILE A 497 -20.33 2.29 -17.16
C ILE A 497 -21.66 3.05 -16.96
N GLY A 498 -21.86 3.65 -15.79
CA GLY A 498 -23.08 4.40 -15.49
C GLY A 498 -23.31 5.56 -16.46
N THR A 499 -22.24 6.27 -16.84
CA THR A 499 -22.31 7.36 -17.83
C THR A 499 -22.78 6.84 -19.19
N ALA A 500 -22.25 5.70 -19.65
CA ALA A 500 -22.63 5.08 -20.92
C ALA A 500 -24.08 4.54 -20.88
N GLN A 501 -24.52 3.95 -19.76
CA GLN A 501 -25.89 3.50 -19.54
C GLN A 501 -26.88 4.67 -19.59
N ILE A 502 -26.57 5.80 -18.94
CA ILE A 502 -27.37 7.04 -19.00
C ILE A 502 -27.52 7.51 -20.45
N LYS A 503 -26.42 7.57 -21.22
CA LYS A 503 -26.45 7.96 -22.65
C LYS A 503 -27.28 7.00 -23.50
N ALA A 504 -27.29 5.72 -23.14
CA ALA A 504 -28.09 4.68 -23.79
C ALA A 504 -29.58 4.67 -23.36
N GLY A 505 -30.00 5.53 -22.42
CA GLY A 505 -31.34 5.52 -21.83
C GLY A 505 -31.61 4.37 -20.84
N LYS A 506 -30.58 3.62 -20.45
CA LYS A 506 -30.62 2.48 -19.51
C LYS A 506 -30.51 2.98 -18.07
N TYR A 507 -31.49 3.77 -17.63
CA TYR A 507 -31.42 4.49 -16.35
C TYR A 507 -31.45 3.55 -15.14
N ASP A 508 -32.23 2.47 -15.18
CA ASP A 508 -32.35 1.55 -14.04
C ASP A 508 -31.08 0.72 -13.85
N GLU A 509 -30.41 0.35 -14.94
CA GLU A 509 -29.09 -0.27 -14.91
C GLU A 509 -28.04 0.70 -14.34
N ALA A 510 -28.09 1.98 -14.72
CA ALA A 510 -27.20 3.01 -14.16
C ALA A 510 -27.42 3.22 -12.66
N VAL A 511 -28.68 3.18 -12.18
CA VAL A 511 -28.99 3.21 -10.74
C VAL A 511 -28.35 2.02 -10.04
N LYS A 512 -28.48 0.82 -10.60
CA LYS A 512 -27.88 -0.39 -10.05
C LYS A 512 -26.35 -0.26 -9.96
N THR A 513 -25.70 0.13 -11.06
CA THR A 513 -24.23 0.30 -11.11
C THR A 513 -23.71 1.29 -10.08
N TYR A 514 -24.36 2.46 -9.91
CA TYR A 514 -23.92 3.43 -8.90
C TYR A 514 -24.23 3.00 -7.46
N ASN A 515 -25.32 2.26 -7.22
CA ASN A 515 -25.62 1.72 -5.90
C ASN A 515 -24.63 0.60 -5.50
N GLU A 516 -24.22 -0.25 -6.43
CA GLU A 516 -23.14 -1.22 -6.21
C GLU A 516 -21.82 -0.49 -5.90
N LEU A 517 -21.53 0.60 -6.61
CA LEU A 517 -20.34 1.42 -6.32
C LEU A 517 -20.40 2.08 -4.93
N LEU A 518 -21.59 2.49 -4.46
CA LEU A 518 -21.79 3.00 -3.10
C LEU A 518 -21.56 1.94 -2.01
N GLN A 519 -21.68 0.65 -2.32
CA GLN A 519 -21.32 -0.41 -1.35
C GLN A 519 -19.80 -0.47 -1.17
N ARG A 520 -19.03 -0.21 -2.23
CA ARG A 520 -17.56 -0.15 -2.17
C ARG A 520 -17.03 1.17 -1.60
N PHE A 521 -17.75 2.27 -1.85
CA PHE A 521 -17.39 3.61 -1.36
C PHE A 521 -18.60 4.30 -0.71
N PRO A 522 -18.98 3.88 0.51
CA PRO A 522 -20.17 4.41 1.19
C PRO A 522 -20.09 5.93 1.37
N LYS A 523 -21.20 6.63 1.14
CA LYS A 523 -21.33 8.09 1.34
C LYS A 523 -20.40 8.96 0.48
N SER A 524 -19.80 8.41 -0.57
CA SER A 524 -18.93 9.15 -1.47
C SER A 524 -19.69 10.27 -2.19
N ALA A 525 -19.24 11.51 -2.00
CA ALA A 525 -19.78 12.70 -2.66
C ALA A 525 -19.73 12.57 -4.19
N LEU A 526 -18.65 11.99 -4.73
CA LEU A 526 -18.50 11.73 -6.16
C LEU A 526 -19.65 10.86 -6.70
N ILE A 527 -20.04 9.81 -5.97
CA ILE A 527 -21.08 8.88 -6.43
C ILE A 527 -22.47 9.47 -6.20
N TYR A 528 -22.68 10.20 -5.11
CA TYR A 528 -23.92 10.96 -4.91
C TYR A 528 -24.14 11.99 -6.00
N HIS A 529 -23.09 12.65 -6.47
CA HIS A 529 -23.17 13.54 -7.62
C HIS A 529 -23.57 12.77 -8.89
N CYS A 530 -22.96 11.61 -9.18
CA CYS A 530 -23.35 10.77 -10.31
C CYS A 530 -24.83 10.34 -10.25
N LEU A 531 -25.32 9.91 -9.08
CA LEU A 531 -26.74 9.55 -8.87
C LEU A 531 -27.67 10.76 -9.03
N GLN A 532 -27.28 11.93 -8.51
CA GLN A 532 -28.04 13.16 -8.70
C GLN A 532 -28.20 13.49 -10.19
N GLN A 533 -27.11 13.47 -10.96
CA GLN A 533 -27.14 13.73 -12.41
C GLN A 533 -27.98 12.70 -13.17
N LEU A 534 -27.89 11.43 -12.77
CA LEU A 534 -28.75 10.36 -13.29
C LEU A 534 -30.23 10.68 -13.08
N TYR A 535 -30.64 11.00 -11.86
CA TYR A 535 -32.05 11.23 -11.54
C TYR A 535 -32.60 12.52 -12.17
N ILE A 536 -31.75 13.53 -12.41
CA ILE A 536 -32.09 14.70 -13.23
C ILE A 536 -32.45 14.25 -14.65
N LYS A 537 -31.65 13.38 -15.27
CA LYS A 537 -31.93 12.84 -16.62
C LYS A 537 -33.14 11.92 -16.66
N LYS A 538 -33.37 11.15 -15.59
CA LYS A 538 -34.55 10.29 -15.43
C LYS A 538 -35.85 11.09 -15.16
N GLY A 539 -35.74 12.34 -14.71
CA GLY A 539 -36.88 13.20 -14.38
C GLY A 539 -37.53 12.91 -13.01
N ASP A 540 -36.80 12.28 -12.08
CA ASP A 540 -37.30 11.91 -10.75
C ASP A 540 -36.99 13.01 -9.72
N ALA A 541 -37.90 13.98 -9.57
CA ALA A 541 -37.70 15.16 -8.73
C ALA A 541 -37.47 14.82 -7.25
N GLU A 542 -38.14 13.79 -6.73
CA GLU A 542 -37.99 13.37 -5.33
C GLU A 542 -36.59 12.79 -5.10
N LYS A 543 -36.12 11.92 -5.99
CA LYS A 543 -34.75 11.39 -5.91
C LYS A 543 -33.69 12.47 -6.13
N VAL A 544 -33.92 13.43 -7.02
CA VAL A 544 -33.01 14.58 -7.16
C VAL A 544 -32.90 15.35 -5.84
N LYS A 545 -34.02 15.60 -5.14
CA LYS A 545 -34.00 16.28 -3.84
C LYS A 545 -33.26 15.46 -2.78
N GLU A 546 -33.48 14.16 -2.72
CA GLU A 546 -32.78 13.22 -1.82
C GLU A 546 -31.27 13.27 -2.04
N TYR A 547 -30.80 13.03 -3.25
CA TYR A 547 -29.36 13.02 -3.55
C TYR A 547 -28.72 14.40 -3.49
N THR A 548 -29.48 15.48 -3.66
CA THR A 548 -29.00 16.84 -3.38
C THR A 548 -28.69 17.02 -1.89
N ALA A 549 -29.56 16.54 -1.00
CA ALA A 549 -29.33 16.62 0.45
C ALA A 549 -28.15 15.73 0.88
N LEU A 550 -28.06 14.51 0.34
CA LEU A 550 -26.93 13.60 0.60
C LEU A 550 -25.61 14.19 0.12
N LEU A 551 -25.58 14.75 -1.09
CA LEU A 551 -24.39 15.41 -1.64
C LEU A 551 -23.99 16.62 -0.79
N GLN A 552 -24.94 17.46 -0.36
CA GLN A 552 -24.66 18.59 0.53
C GLN A 552 -24.06 18.14 1.87
N ALA A 553 -24.57 17.05 2.45
CA ALA A 553 -24.02 16.48 3.68
C ALA A 553 -22.60 15.93 3.48
N ALA A 554 -22.37 15.19 2.38
CA ALA A 554 -21.07 14.62 2.05
C ALA A 554 -20.01 15.68 1.69
N THR A 555 -20.44 16.83 1.18
CA THR A 555 -19.55 17.92 0.71
C THR A 555 -19.39 19.04 1.73
N LYS A 556 -19.75 18.81 3.00
CA LYS A 556 -19.61 19.79 4.09
C LYS A 556 -18.19 20.37 4.22
N TYR A 557 -17.18 19.59 3.85
CA TYR A 557 -15.77 19.97 3.91
C TYR A 557 -15.13 20.11 2.53
N ALA A 558 -15.90 19.96 1.44
CA ALA A 558 -15.40 20.05 0.08
C ALA A 558 -14.97 21.48 -0.27
N ASP A 559 -14.23 21.62 -1.37
CA ASP A 559 -13.99 22.93 -1.96
C ASP A 559 -15.30 23.62 -2.34
N ALA A 560 -15.40 24.91 -2.00
CA ALA A 560 -16.62 25.67 -2.20
C ALA A 560 -17.05 25.68 -3.68
N GLY A 561 -18.25 25.17 -3.93
CA GLY A 561 -18.84 25.16 -5.28
C GLY A 561 -18.32 24.06 -6.21
N PHE A 562 -17.47 23.14 -5.73
CA PHE A 562 -16.87 22.09 -6.57
C PHE A 562 -17.91 21.32 -7.39
N TYR A 563 -18.90 20.71 -6.75
CA TYR A 563 -19.98 19.96 -7.42
C TYR A 563 -21.13 20.83 -7.95
N LYS A 564 -21.07 22.17 -7.79
CA LYS A 564 -22.06 23.09 -8.38
C LYS A 564 -21.66 23.58 -9.77
N ASN A 565 -20.36 23.51 -10.07
CA ASN A 565 -19.76 24.03 -11.30
C ASN A 565 -19.34 22.93 -12.29
N GLN A 566 -19.60 21.66 -11.96
CA GLN A 566 -19.28 20.48 -12.78
C GLN A 566 -20.46 20.06 -13.66
#